data_AF-A0AAV6IEY5-F1
#
_entry.id   AF-A0AAV6IEY5-F1
#
_cell.length_a   1.000
_cell.length_b   1.000
_cell.length_c   1.000
_cell.angle_alpha   90.00
_cell.angle_beta   90.00
_cell.angle_gamma   90.00
#
_symmetry.space_group_name_H-M   'P 1'
#
loop_
_entity.id
_entity.type
_entity.pdbx_description
1 polymer ?
#
loop_
_entity_poly.entity_id
_entity_poly.type
_entity_poly.pdbx_seq_one_letter_code
_entity_poly.pdbx_strand_id
1 'polypeptide(L)'
;MVVLSVSSVLGEGEQPESVSEALSHRLELTCSPGFRHMGGSQFGLGLLDDVIAPVSLGGAALVCLLCDIRRLVQDAEGELKSEKPRKSRRGEIRSKLKLADGKIYFIMCWVHEQPGEDWSSMAAVVNAEKGSAMEFAGNRGGTLRTKNRVEARGSNSNAGATMLGHRFVNGIA
;
A
#
# COMPACT_ATOMS: atom_id res chain seq x y z
N MET A 1 -0.70 -6.40 -16.39
CA MET A 1 -1.03 -5.10 -15.79
C MET A 1 -0.13 -4.92 -14.57
N VAL A 2 0.67 -3.85 -14.53
CA VAL A 2 1.70 -3.63 -13.49
C VAL A 2 1.09 -3.49 -12.09
N VAL A 3 -0.10 -2.89 -11.98
CA VAL A 3 -0.81 -2.71 -10.69
C VAL A 3 -1.07 -4.05 -9.98
N LEU A 4 -1.51 -5.09 -10.71
CA LEU A 4 -1.79 -6.40 -10.11
C LEU A 4 -0.53 -7.20 -9.79
N SER A 5 0.60 -6.92 -10.43
CA SER A 5 1.90 -7.53 -10.07
C SER A 5 2.60 -6.80 -8.93
N VAL A 6 2.26 -5.53 -8.70
CA VAL A 6 2.83 -4.73 -7.60
C VAL A 6 1.96 -4.82 -6.36
N SER A 7 0.65 -5.10 -6.49
CA SER A 7 -0.28 -5.28 -5.38
C SER A 7 -0.63 -6.75 -5.17
N SER A 8 -0.06 -7.36 -4.13
CA SER A 8 -0.40 -8.70 -3.66
C SER A 8 -1.80 -8.80 -3.04
N VAL A 9 -2.36 -7.71 -2.50
CA VAL A 9 -3.77 -7.67 -2.09
C VAL A 9 -4.68 -7.89 -3.30
N LEU A 10 -4.44 -7.15 -4.39
CA LEU A 10 -5.28 -7.24 -5.59
C LEU A 10 -4.94 -8.46 -6.47
N GLY A 11 -3.66 -8.79 -6.59
CA GLY A 11 -3.14 -9.84 -7.48
C GLY A 11 -3.18 -11.25 -6.90
N GLU A 12 -2.89 -11.40 -5.60
CA GLU A 12 -2.68 -12.71 -4.95
C GLU A 12 -3.67 -12.94 -3.81
N GLY A 13 -4.35 -11.90 -3.31
CA GLY A 13 -5.25 -12.01 -2.16
C GLY A 13 -4.52 -12.13 -0.84
N GLU A 14 -3.28 -11.65 -0.77
CA GLU A 14 -2.58 -11.51 0.50
C GLU A 14 -3.29 -10.50 1.40
N GLN A 15 -3.30 -10.82 2.69
CA GLN A 15 -3.81 -9.97 3.75
C GLN A 15 -2.64 -9.69 4.69
N PRO A 16 -1.98 -8.52 4.58
CA PRO A 16 -0.85 -8.20 5.44
C PRO A 16 -1.32 -8.11 6.89
N GLU A 17 -0.57 -8.65 7.85
CA GLU A 17 -0.94 -8.65 9.28
C GLU A 17 -0.72 -7.27 9.92
N SER A 18 0.13 -6.44 9.32
CA SER A 18 0.43 -5.10 9.80
C SER A 18 0.78 -4.11 8.69
N VAL A 19 0.68 -2.81 9.00
CA VAL A 19 1.13 -1.73 8.09
C VAL A 19 2.63 -1.84 7.81
N SER A 20 3.44 -2.22 8.80
CA SER A 20 4.90 -2.40 8.65
C SER A 20 5.25 -3.54 7.69
N GLU A 21 4.52 -4.66 7.77
CA GLU A 21 4.66 -5.78 6.81
C GLU A 21 4.24 -5.36 5.40
N ALA A 22 3.08 -4.69 5.27
CA ALA A 22 2.59 -4.20 3.99
C ALA A 22 3.60 -3.24 3.31
N LEU A 23 4.21 -2.35 4.09
CA LEU A 23 5.18 -1.37 3.61
C LEU A 23 6.54 -2.00 3.30
N SER A 24 7.07 -2.85 4.17
CA SER A 24 8.39 -3.46 3.98
C SER A 24 8.43 -4.32 2.72
N HIS A 25 7.44 -5.21 2.54
CA HIS A 25 7.33 -6.03 1.34
C HIS A 25 7.22 -5.19 0.05
N ARG A 26 6.45 -4.10 0.09
CA ARG A 26 6.27 -3.21 -1.08
C ARG A 26 7.49 -2.36 -1.38
N LEU A 27 8.16 -1.85 -0.35
CA LEU A 27 9.41 -1.13 -0.52
C LEU A 27 10.48 -2.05 -1.09
N GLU A 28 10.59 -3.30 -0.64
CA GLU A 28 11.53 -4.27 -1.22
C GLU A 28 11.28 -4.50 -2.71
N LEU A 29 10.01 -4.69 -3.11
CA LEU A 29 9.62 -4.85 -4.51
C LEU A 29 9.90 -3.60 -5.35
N THR A 30 9.59 -2.41 -4.81
CA THR A 30 9.73 -1.13 -5.52
C THR A 30 11.17 -0.62 -5.52
N CYS A 31 12.00 -1.08 -4.59
CA CYS A 31 13.45 -0.81 -4.53
C CYS A 31 14.27 -1.93 -5.18
N SER A 32 13.60 -2.92 -5.80
CA SER A 32 14.26 -4.01 -6.49
C SER A 32 15.11 -3.50 -7.66
N PRO A 33 16.09 -4.29 -8.15
CA PRO A 33 16.94 -3.89 -9.27
C PRO A 33 16.16 -3.44 -10.52
N GLY A 34 14.93 -3.91 -10.70
CA GLY A 34 14.05 -3.50 -11.80
C GLY A 34 13.69 -2.01 -11.82
N PHE A 35 13.66 -1.37 -10.65
CA PHE A 35 13.32 0.05 -10.50
C PHE A 35 14.53 0.92 -10.11
N ARG A 36 15.74 0.35 -10.11
CA ARG A 36 16.97 1.10 -9.75
C ARG A 36 17.17 2.35 -10.60
N HIS A 37 16.80 2.30 -11.87
CA HIS A 37 16.88 3.43 -12.80
C HIS A 37 15.93 4.59 -12.45
N MET A 38 14.90 4.34 -11.63
CA MET A 38 13.90 5.33 -11.22
C MET A 38 14.23 6.03 -9.91
N GLY A 39 15.39 5.73 -9.28
CA GLY A 39 15.82 6.36 -8.02
C GLY A 39 15.89 5.41 -6.82
N GLY A 40 15.61 4.12 -7.00
CA GLY A 40 15.80 3.08 -5.99
C GLY A 40 15.01 3.36 -4.71
N SER A 41 15.67 3.36 -3.54
CA SER A 41 15.01 3.59 -2.26
C SER A 41 14.36 4.96 -2.12
N GLN A 42 14.94 6.00 -2.72
CA GLN A 42 14.35 7.35 -2.68
C GLN A 42 13.05 7.41 -3.48
N PHE A 43 12.96 6.66 -4.57
CA PHE A 43 11.72 6.50 -5.33
C PHE A 43 10.64 5.79 -4.51
N GLY A 44 10.99 4.69 -3.84
CA GLY A 44 10.07 3.99 -2.95
C GLY A 44 9.55 4.88 -1.81
N LEU A 45 10.42 5.67 -1.18
CA LEU A 45 10.02 6.62 -0.13
C LEU A 45 9.14 7.77 -0.67
N GLY A 46 9.40 8.25 -1.90
CA GLY A 46 8.56 9.24 -2.56
C GLY A 46 7.16 8.72 -2.88
N LEU A 47 7.05 7.46 -3.33
CA LEU A 47 5.73 6.82 -3.51
C LEU A 47 4.94 6.73 -2.20
N LEU A 48 5.62 6.62 -1.06
CA LEU A 48 4.92 6.67 0.23
C LEU A 48 4.37 8.06 0.54
N ASP A 49 5.02 9.15 0.11
CA ASP A 49 4.42 10.50 0.20
C ASP A 49 3.14 10.59 -0.64
N ASP A 50 3.19 10.05 -1.87
CA ASP A 50 2.05 10.01 -2.78
C ASP A 50 0.88 9.17 -2.23
N VAL A 51 1.14 8.21 -1.32
CA VAL A 51 0.12 7.45 -0.59
C VAL A 51 -0.36 8.20 0.65
N ILE A 52 0.54 8.83 1.41
CA ILE A 52 0.19 9.59 2.62
C ILE A 52 -0.73 10.77 2.28
N ALA A 53 -0.51 11.44 1.16
CA ALA A 53 -1.32 12.59 0.73
C ALA A 53 -2.83 12.27 0.61
N PRO A 54 -3.29 11.30 -0.21
CA PRO A 54 -4.70 10.95 -0.31
C PRO A 54 -5.27 10.35 0.98
N VAL A 55 -4.48 9.61 1.77
CA VAL A 55 -4.93 9.12 3.08
C VAL A 55 -5.19 10.30 4.03
N SER A 56 -4.32 11.31 4.03
CA SER A 56 -4.49 12.51 4.86
C SER A 56 -5.70 13.36 4.45
N LEU A 57 -6.10 13.31 3.18
CA LEU A 57 -7.30 13.97 2.66
C LEU A 57 -8.60 13.25 3.05
N GLY A 58 -8.52 11.99 3.51
CA GLY A 58 -9.63 11.23 4.06
C GLY A 58 -10.39 10.36 3.07
N GLY A 59 -11.46 9.73 3.56
CA GLY A 59 -12.19 8.69 2.85
C GLY A 59 -12.69 9.07 1.46
N ALA A 60 -13.12 10.32 1.25
CA ALA A 60 -13.57 10.78 -0.08
C ALA A 60 -12.45 10.74 -1.12
N ALA A 61 -11.23 11.16 -0.76
CA ALA A 61 -10.07 11.10 -1.65
C ALA A 61 -9.68 9.64 -1.96
N LEU A 62 -9.75 8.76 -0.95
CA LEU A 62 -9.51 7.33 -1.12
C LEU A 62 -10.54 6.66 -2.03
N VAL A 63 -11.82 7.00 -1.88
CA VAL A 63 -12.89 6.52 -2.78
C VAL A 63 -12.65 6.99 -4.21
N CYS A 64 -12.26 8.25 -4.42
CA CYS A 64 -11.90 8.74 -5.76
C CYS A 64 -10.72 7.95 -6.36
N LEU A 65 -9.65 7.75 -5.60
CA LEU A 65 -8.49 6.97 -6.06
C LEU A 65 -8.88 5.52 -6.41
N LEU A 66 -9.70 4.88 -5.58
CA LEU A 66 -10.19 3.52 -5.82
C LEU A 66 -11.09 3.45 -7.05
N CYS A 67 -11.94 4.45 -7.29
CA CYS A 67 -12.72 4.56 -8.52
C CYS A 67 -11.82 4.60 -9.76
N ASP A 68 -10.74 5.39 -9.72
CA ASP A 68 -9.81 5.49 -10.85
C ASP A 68 -9.07 4.18 -11.11
N ILE A 69 -8.62 3.48 -10.05
CA ILE A 69 -8.03 2.15 -10.17
C ILE A 69 -9.04 1.15 -10.75
N ARG A 70 -10.30 1.21 -10.30
CA ARG A 70 -11.37 0.35 -10.80
C ARG A 70 -11.60 0.56 -12.30
N ARG A 71 -11.63 1.81 -12.76
CA ARG A 71 -11.76 2.15 -14.18
C ARG A 71 -10.61 1.56 -15.00
N LEU A 72 -9.37 1.68 -14.53
CA LEU A 72 -8.21 1.06 -15.19
C LEU A 72 -8.33 -0.47 -15.30
N VAL A 73 -8.85 -1.13 -14.27
CA VAL A 73 -9.09 -2.59 -14.29
C VAL A 73 -10.19 -2.95 -15.29
N GLN A 74 -11.27 -2.17 -15.34
CA GLN A 74 -12.40 -2.39 -16.26
C GLN A 74 -12.00 -2.15 -17.72
N ASP A 75 -11.25 -1.09 -17.98
CA ASP A 75 -10.70 -0.78 -19.31
C ASP A 75 -9.77 -1.92 -19.78
N ALA A 76 -8.89 -2.40 -18.90
CA ALA A 76 -8.05 -3.56 -19.20
C ALA A 76 -8.85 -4.85 -19.47
N GLU A 77 -9.97 -5.08 -18.78
CA GLU A 77 -10.87 -6.20 -19.10
C GLU A 77 -11.55 -6.01 -20.47
N GLY A 78 -11.88 -4.77 -20.82
CA GLY A 78 -12.41 -4.37 -22.12
C GLY A 78 -11.43 -4.65 -23.25
N GLU A 79 -10.18 -4.22 -23.12
CA GLU A 79 -9.12 -4.42 -24.12
C GLU A 79 -8.82 -5.91 -24.37
N LEU A 80 -8.84 -6.73 -23.31
CA LEU A 80 -8.71 -8.18 -23.43
C LEU A 80 -9.84 -8.82 -24.22
N LYS A 81 -11.02 -8.17 -24.31
CA LYS A 81 -12.13 -8.70 -25.14
C LYS A 81 -11.83 -8.53 -26.62
N SER A 82 -11.15 -7.45 -27.00
CA SER A 82 -10.77 -7.10 -28.38
C SER A 82 -9.48 -7.78 -28.87
N GLU A 83 -8.59 -8.20 -27.96
CA GLU A 83 -7.30 -8.78 -28.35
C GLU A 83 -7.42 -10.28 -28.75
N LYS A 84 -6.55 -10.75 -29.67
CA LYS A 84 -6.47 -12.16 -30.14
C LYS A 84 -5.40 -13.05 -29.44
N PRO A 85 -5.13 -13.00 -28.12
CA PRO A 85 -4.13 -13.89 -27.53
C PRO A 85 -4.66 -15.33 -27.37
N ARG A 86 -3.75 -16.28 -27.15
CA ARG A 86 -4.06 -17.70 -26.87
C ARG A 86 -5.15 -17.81 -25.79
N LYS A 87 -6.22 -18.56 -26.09
CA LYS A 87 -7.47 -18.64 -25.31
C LYS A 87 -7.27 -18.91 -23.80
N SER A 88 -6.30 -19.72 -23.41
CA SER A 88 -6.05 -20.09 -22.00
C SER A 88 -5.49 -18.93 -21.16
N ARG A 89 -4.46 -18.24 -21.65
CA ARG A 89 -3.84 -17.09 -20.97
C ARG A 89 -4.83 -15.92 -20.82
N ARG A 90 -5.69 -15.73 -21.83
CA ARG A 90 -6.75 -14.70 -21.81
C ARG A 90 -7.76 -14.94 -20.69
N GLY A 91 -8.17 -16.20 -20.49
CA GLY A 91 -9.11 -16.59 -19.43
C GLY A 91 -8.57 -16.28 -18.03
N GLU A 92 -7.30 -16.63 -17.79
CA GLU A 92 -6.62 -16.40 -16.51
C GLU A 92 -6.46 -14.90 -16.19
N ILE A 93 -6.03 -14.09 -17.16
CA ILE A 93 -5.88 -12.64 -16.92
C ILE A 93 -7.25 -12.01 -16.66
N ARG A 94 -8.28 -12.44 -17.39
CA ARG A 94 -9.65 -11.95 -17.18
C ARG A 94 -10.21 -12.30 -15.80
N SER A 95 -9.97 -13.51 -15.30
CA SER A 95 -10.43 -13.88 -13.96
C SER A 95 -9.72 -13.06 -12.89
N LYS A 96 -8.42 -12.83 -13.03
CA LYS A 96 -7.64 -11.94 -12.13
C LYS A 96 -8.19 -10.50 -12.13
N LEU A 97 -8.51 -9.93 -13.29
CA LEU A 97 -9.11 -8.59 -13.36
C LEU A 97 -10.48 -8.52 -12.69
N LYS A 98 -11.33 -9.53 -12.86
CA LYS A 98 -12.64 -9.58 -12.18
C LYS A 98 -12.51 -9.69 -10.66
N LEU A 99 -11.57 -10.50 -10.18
CA LEU A 99 -11.28 -10.59 -8.76
C LEU A 99 -10.79 -9.25 -8.20
N ALA A 100 -9.91 -8.57 -8.93
CA ALA A 100 -9.45 -7.24 -8.55
C ALA A 100 -10.59 -6.20 -8.52
N ASP A 101 -11.48 -6.18 -9.52
CA ASP A 101 -12.65 -5.28 -9.53
C ASP A 101 -13.54 -5.47 -8.31
N GLY A 102 -13.83 -6.74 -7.95
CA GLY A 102 -14.61 -7.07 -6.76
C GLY A 102 -13.94 -6.64 -5.46
N LYS A 103 -12.62 -6.86 -5.32
CA LYS A 103 -11.85 -6.40 -4.16
C LYS A 103 -11.82 -4.89 -4.04
N ILE A 104 -11.63 -4.18 -5.15
CA ILE A 104 -11.65 -2.71 -5.15
C ILE A 104 -13.01 -2.21 -4.68
N TYR A 105 -14.10 -2.79 -5.18
CA TYR A 105 -15.45 -2.43 -4.73
C TYR A 105 -15.64 -2.67 -3.23
N PHE A 106 -15.18 -3.81 -2.71
CA PHE A 106 -15.25 -4.11 -1.29
C PHE A 106 -14.46 -3.11 -0.45
N ILE A 107 -13.22 -2.79 -0.85
CA ILE A 107 -12.39 -1.78 -0.18
C ILE A 107 -13.07 -0.40 -0.21
N MET A 108 -13.72 -0.02 -1.33
CA MET A 108 -14.47 1.24 -1.40
C MET A 108 -15.60 1.30 -0.37
N CYS A 109 -16.38 0.22 -0.24
CA CYS A 109 -17.43 0.12 0.78
C CYS A 109 -16.84 0.22 2.19
N TRP A 110 -15.76 -0.52 2.44
CA TRP A 110 -15.08 -0.50 3.73
C TRP A 110 -14.56 0.90 4.10
N VAL A 111 -13.95 1.62 3.15
CA VAL A 111 -13.50 3.02 3.32
C VAL A 111 -14.69 3.94 3.65
N HIS A 112 -15.82 3.76 2.98
CA HIS A 112 -17.01 4.57 3.24
C HIS A 112 -17.59 4.35 4.65
N GLU A 113 -17.38 3.16 5.23
CA GLU A 113 -17.88 2.82 6.57
C GLU A 113 -16.98 3.28 7.72
N GLN A 114 -15.74 3.72 7.44
CA GLN A 114 -14.85 4.19 8.51
C GLN A 114 -15.16 5.64 8.94
N PRO A 115 -15.01 5.96 10.23
CA PRO A 115 -14.98 7.33 10.75
C PRO A 115 -13.99 8.24 9.99
N GLY A 116 -14.29 9.54 9.91
CA GLY A 116 -13.43 10.49 9.19
C GLY A 116 -12.07 10.69 9.85
N GLU A 117 -12.01 10.61 11.18
CA GLU A 117 -10.82 10.79 12.00
C GLU A 117 -9.80 9.65 11.84
N ASP A 118 -10.27 8.49 11.36
CA ASP A 118 -9.45 7.27 11.22
C ASP A 118 -8.38 7.44 10.14
N TRP A 119 -8.64 8.25 9.12
CA TRP A 119 -7.72 8.48 8.02
C TRP A 119 -6.51 9.32 8.41
N SER A 120 -6.70 10.36 9.23
CA SER A 120 -5.58 11.15 9.76
C SER A 120 -4.69 10.30 10.68
N SER A 121 -5.29 9.42 11.48
CA SER A 121 -4.53 8.47 12.30
C SER A 121 -3.74 7.48 11.43
N MET A 122 -4.36 6.94 10.38
CA MET A 122 -3.70 6.03 9.45
C MET A 122 -2.55 6.69 8.69
N ALA A 123 -2.72 7.94 8.23
CA ALA A 123 -1.66 8.72 7.61
C ALA A 123 -0.46 8.90 8.56
N ALA A 124 -0.72 9.19 9.84
CA ALA A 124 0.33 9.33 10.85
C ALA A 124 1.11 8.02 11.07
N VAL A 125 0.42 6.87 11.08
CA VAL A 125 1.06 5.55 11.18
C VAL A 125 1.95 5.26 9.97
N VAL A 126 1.43 5.47 8.75
CA VAL A 126 2.20 5.26 7.51
C VAL A 126 3.42 6.19 7.47
N ASN A 127 3.27 7.44 7.91
CA ASN A 127 4.38 8.38 7.99
C ASN A 127 5.42 7.99 9.05
N ALA A 128 5.01 7.44 10.19
CA ALA A 128 5.93 6.94 11.21
C ALA A 128 6.72 5.71 10.73
N GLU A 129 6.06 4.75 10.07
CA GLU A 129 6.71 3.58 9.47
C GLU A 129 7.67 3.99 8.35
N LYS A 130 7.29 4.97 7.52
CA LYS A 130 8.18 5.58 6.54
C LYS A 130 9.44 6.17 7.19
N GLY A 131 9.28 6.92 8.29
CA GLY A 131 10.39 7.49 9.05
C GLY A 131 11.37 6.42 9.52
N SER A 132 10.86 5.33 10.12
CA SER A 132 11.66 4.18 10.54
C SER A 132 12.40 3.52 9.38
N ALA A 133 11.77 3.38 8.21
CA ALA A 133 12.41 2.85 7.01
C ALA A 133 13.53 3.76 6.48
N MET A 134 13.36 5.09 6.59
CA MET A 134 14.36 6.08 6.19
C MET A 134 15.57 6.08 7.13
N GLU A 135 15.36 5.97 8.45
CA GLU A 135 16.44 5.84 9.43
C GLU A 135 17.28 4.57 9.20
N PHE A 136 16.63 3.44 8.90
CA PHE A 136 17.33 2.20 8.57
C PHE A 136 18.14 2.27 7.26
N ALA A 137 17.62 3.00 6.26
CA ALA A 137 18.34 3.26 5.01
C ALA A 137 19.55 4.19 5.23
N GLY A 138 19.41 5.23 6.05
CA GLY A 138 20.50 6.14 6.41
C GLY A 138 21.62 5.47 7.21
N ASN A 139 21.27 4.53 8.09
CA ASN A 139 22.25 3.83 8.93
C ASN A 139 23.18 2.87 8.15
N ARG A 140 22.81 2.47 6.92
CA ARG A 140 23.69 1.70 6.02
C ARG A 140 24.72 2.54 5.28
N GLY A 141 24.60 3.88 5.32
CA GLY A 141 25.56 4.83 4.76
C GLY A 141 26.58 5.39 5.76
N GLY A 142 26.46 5.07 7.05
CA GLY A 142 27.28 5.62 8.13
C GLY A 142 28.07 4.55 8.88
N THR A 143 29.33 4.35 8.50
CA THR A 143 30.29 3.57 9.27
C THR A 143 30.51 4.17 10.67
N LEU A 144 30.33 3.35 11.71
CA LEU A 144 30.92 3.41 13.07
C LEU A 144 31.12 4.80 13.72
N ARG A 145 30.28 5.17 14.70
CA ARG A 145 30.76 5.86 15.92
C ARG A 145 29.77 5.81 17.12
N THR A 146 30.09 4.90 18.04
CA THR A 146 30.09 5.02 19.52
C THR A 146 29.11 5.95 20.26
N LYS A 147 28.16 5.31 20.97
CA LYS A 147 27.78 5.42 22.40
C LYS A 147 27.33 6.78 22.99
N ASN A 148 26.05 6.88 23.43
CA ASN A 148 25.65 6.85 24.85
C ASN A 148 24.13 7.06 25.05
N ARG A 149 23.64 6.40 26.10
CA ARG A 149 22.28 6.29 26.66
C ARG A 149 21.75 7.61 27.24
N VAL A 150 20.46 7.92 27.02
CA VAL A 150 19.58 8.56 28.02
C VAL A 150 18.14 8.07 27.81
N GLU A 151 17.55 7.51 28.88
CA GLU A 151 16.12 7.15 29.01
C GLU A 151 15.24 8.41 29.06
N ALA A 152 14.09 8.39 28.36
CA ALA A 152 12.97 9.28 28.68
C ALA A 152 11.61 8.64 28.30
N ARG A 153 10.90 8.21 29.35
CA ARG A 153 9.44 8.13 29.57
C ARG A 153 8.51 8.03 28.36
N GLY A 154 7.84 6.89 28.28
CA GLY A 154 6.70 6.66 27.42
C GLY A 154 5.50 7.55 27.75
N SER A 155 4.76 7.89 26.71
CA SER A 155 3.35 8.27 26.77
C SER A 155 2.61 7.43 25.75
N ASN A 156 1.77 6.55 26.29
CA ASN A 156 1.06 5.50 25.59
C ASN A 156 -0.06 6.12 24.74
N SER A 157 0.10 6.13 23.42
CA SER A 157 -0.95 6.46 22.44
C SER A 157 -1.04 5.43 21.31
N ASN A 158 -0.54 4.20 21.54
CA ASN A 158 -0.50 3.14 20.54
C ASN A 158 -1.81 2.32 20.43
N ALA A 159 -2.69 2.37 21.43
CA ALA A 159 -3.86 1.47 21.46
C ALA A 159 -4.90 1.76 20.36
N GLY A 160 -5.07 3.04 19.97
CA GLY A 160 -6.00 3.42 18.89
C GLY A 160 -5.47 3.05 17.50
N ALA A 161 -4.18 3.28 17.26
CA ALA A 161 -3.50 2.99 15.99
C ALA A 161 -3.42 1.48 15.71
N THR A 162 -3.16 0.65 16.73
CA THR A 162 -3.15 -0.81 16.57
C THR A 162 -4.54 -1.37 16.24
N MET A 163 -5.62 -0.81 16.81
CA MET A 163 -6.98 -1.22 16.49
C MET A 163 -7.41 -0.84 15.07
N LEU A 164 -7.01 0.34 14.57
CA LEU A 164 -7.26 0.73 13.18
C LEU A 164 -6.46 -0.12 12.19
N GLY A 165 -5.18 -0.39 12.48
CA GLY A 165 -4.37 -1.29 11.67
C GLY A 165 -5.01 -2.68 11.59
N HIS A 166 -5.45 -3.22 12.72
CA HIS A 166 -6.16 -4.50 12.77
C HIS A 166 -7.51 -4.45 12.03
N ARG A 167 -8.26 -3.33 12.07
CA ARG A 167 -9.52 -3.17 11.30
C ARG A 167 -9.31 -3.03 9.80
N PHE A 168 -8.27 -2.32 9.37
CA PHE A 168 -7.86 -2.22 7.96
C PHE A 168 -7.48 -3.60 7.43
N VAL A 169 -6.69 -4.34 8.20
CA VAL A 169 -6.27 -5.70 7.85
C VAL A 169 -7.48 -6.64 7.78
N ASN A 170 -8.30 -6.72 8.84
CA ASN A 170 -9.46 -7.63 8.86
C ASN A 170 -10.59 -7.21 7.92
N GLY A 171 -10.69 -5.93 7.57
CA GLY A 171 -11.67 -5.41 6.61
C GLY A 171 -11.33 -5.67 5.15
N ILE A 172 -10.21 -6.33 4.86
CA ILE A 172 -9.80 -6.78 3.51
C ILE A 172 -10.15 -8.27 3.27
N ALA A 173 -10.65 -8.98 4.29
CA ALA A 173 -11.04 -10.40 4.23
C ALA A 173 -12.29 -10.67 3.36
#